data_AF-A0A352V3M4-F1
#
_entry.id   AF-A0A352V3M4-F1
#
_cell.length_a   1.000
_cell.length_b   1.000
_cell.length_c   1.000
_cell.angle_alpha   90.00
_cell.angle_beta   90.00
_cell.angle_gamma   90.00
#
_symmetry.space_group_name_H-M   'P 1'
#
loop_
_entity.id
_entity.type
_entity.pdbx_description
1 polymer ?
#
loop_
_entity_poly.entity_id
_entity_poly.type
_entity_poly.pdbx_seq_one_letter_code
_entity_poly.pdbx_strand_id
1 'polypeptide(L)'
;MAGRAPFAALSPATQAAILGQDARFLRFIAQAHGFPGDPANFVRGWCGIASRRELDTDPAARARFETLKTEFDAFTGKIPSPR
;
A
#
# COMPACT_ATOMS: atom_id res chain seq x y z
N MET A 1 -19.23 -9.71 19.35
CA MET A 1 -19.17 -8.68 18.29
C MET A 1 -17.72 -8.54 17.85
N ALA A 2 -17.33 -9.06 16.69
CA ALA A 2 -15.96 -8.95 16.20
C ALA A 2 -15.75 -7.54 15.66
N GLY A 3 -15.15 -6.66 16.47
CA GLY A 3 -14.72 -5.35 16.01
C GLY A 3 -13.70 -5.54 14.90
N ARG A 4 -14.00 -5.07 13.68
CA ARG A 4 -13.00 -4.96 12.61
C ARG A 4 -11.86 -4.11 13.19
N ALA A 5 -10.69 -4.71 13.41
CA ALA A 5 -9.52 -3.93 13.78
C ALA A 5 -9.35 -2.82 12.73
N PRO A 6 -9.10 -1.57 13.16
CA PRO A 6 -8.90 -0.48 12.21
C PRO A 6 -7.77 -0.86 11.26
N PHE A 7 -7.87 -0.46 9.98
CA PHE A 7 -6.89 -0.83 8.95
C PHE A 7 -5.43 -0.56 9.38
N ALA A 8 -5.21 0.53 10.13
CA ALA A 8 -3.92 0.90 10.69
C ALA A 8 -3.39 -0.04 11.80
N ALA A 9 -4.25 -0.82 12.46
CA ALA A 9 -3.86 -1.80 13.48
C ALA A 9 -3.53 -3.18 12.90
N LEU A 10 -3.74 -3.39 11.59
CA LEU A 10 -3.35 -4.63 10.93
C LEU A 10 -1.84 -4.65 10.66
N SER A 11 -1.26 -5.85 10.53
CA SER A 11 0.15 -5.97 10.15
C SER A 11 0.38 -5.37 8.75
N PRO A 12 1.53 -4.71 8.48
CA PRO A 12 1.89 -4.21 7.16
C PRO A 12 1.67 -5.23 6.03
N ALA A 13 2.02 -6.50 6.25
CA ALA A 13 1.80 -7.56 5.26
C ALA A 13 0.31 -7.78 4.94
N THR A 14 -0.56 -7.67 5.96
CA THR A 14 -2.01 -7.79 5.82
C THR A 14 -2.60 -6.56 5.14
N GLN A 15 -2.13 -5.36 5.50
CA GLN A 15 -2.54 -4.12 4.85
C GLN A 15 -2.23 -4.14 3.35
N ALA A 16 -1.02 -4.57 2.97
CA ALA A 16 -0.62 -4.72 1.57
C ALA A 16 -1.51 -5.72 0.81
N ALA A 17 -1.91 -6.82 1.45
CA ALA A 17 -2.81 -7.80 0.85
C ALA A 17 -4.20 -7.22 0.56
N ILE A 18 -4.74 -6.41 1.49
CA ILE A 18 -6.04 -5.75 1.33
C ILE A 18 -5.96 -4.65 0.26
N LEU A 19 -4.89 -3.84 0.27
CA LEU A 19 -4.65 -2.80 -0.73
C LEU A 19 -4.54 -3.39 -2.15
N GLY A 20 -3.88 -4.53 -2.30
CA GLY A 20 -3.76 -5.22 -3.58
C GLY A 20 -5.10 -5.70 -4.16
N GLN A 21 -6.17 -5.76 -3.36
CA GLN A 21 -7.53 -6.08 -3.84
C GLN A 21 -8.37 -4.82 -4.10
N ASP A 22 -7.88 -3.62 -3.78
CA ASP A 22 -8.61 -2.38 -3.97
C ASP A 22 -8.47 -1.88 -5.42
N ALA A 23 -9.59 -1.73 -6.12
CA ALA A 23 -9.61 -1.24 -7.50
C ALA A 23 -9.05 0.18 -7.63
N ARG A 24 -9.13 1.01 -6.59
CA ARG A 24 -8.52 2.35 -6.59
C ARG A 24 -7.01 2.26 -6.54
N PHE A 25 -6.45 1.28 -5.82
CA PHE A 25 -5.02 1.06 -5.77
C PHE A 25 -4.50 0.57 -7.13
N LEU A 26 -5.22 -0.34 -7.79
CA LEU A 26 -4.93 -0.74 -9.17
C LEU A 26 -4.90 0.46 -10.13
N ARG A 27 -5.87 1.38 -10.00
CA ARG A 27 -5.89 2.62 -10.81
C ARG A 27 -4.73 3.55 -10.46
N PHE A 28 -4.39 3.68 -9.18
CA PHE A 28 -3.27 4.47 -8.73
C PHE A 28 -1.95 3.98 -9.32
N ILE A 29 -1.63 2.69 -9.20
CA ILE A 29 -0.37 2.14 -9.76
C ILE A 29 -0.34 2.25 -11.29
N ALA A 30 -1.48 2.09 -11.97
CA ALA A 30 -1.57 2.23 -13.41
C ALA A 30 -1.43 3.70 -13.88
N GLN A 31 -2.02 4.66 -13.16
CA GLN A 31 -2.04 6.07 -13.57
C GLN A 31 -0.83 6.86 -13.04
N ALA A 32 -0.48 6.70 -11.77
CA ALA A 32 0.60 7.45 -11.13
C ALA A 32 1.98 6.85 -11.44
N HIS A 33 2.08 5.52 -11.50
CA HIS A 33 3.36 4.82 -11.72
C HIS A 33 3.47 4.15 -13.10
N GLY A 34 2.43 4.22 -13.94
CA GLY A 34 2.44 3.59 -15.26
C GLY A 34 2.57 2.06 -15.21
N PHE A 35 2.16 1.41 -14.11
CA PHE A 35 2.29 -0.03 -13.91
C PHE A 35 0.93 -0.74 -13.98
N PRO A 36 0.49 -1.20 -15.16
CA PRO A 36 -0.78 -1.92 -15.34
C PRO A 36 -0.65 -3.42 -15.02
N GLY A 37 -0.08 -3.75 -13.86
CA GLY A 37 0.28 -5.12 -13.49
C GLY A 37 -0.26 -5.56 -12.14
N ASP A 38 0.30 -6.68 -11.65
CA ASP A 38 -0.07 -7.23 -10.35
C ASP A 38 0.36 -6.28 -9.20
N PRO A 39 -0.57 -5.81 -8.36
CA PRO A 39 -0.26 -4.87 -7.30
C PRO A 39 0.67 -5.46 -6.23
N ALA A 40 0.66 -6.77 -6.01
CA ALA A 40 1.56 -7.39 -5.05
C ALA A 40 3.00 -7.39 -5.58
N ASN A 41 3.20 -7.61 -6.88
CA ASN A 41 4.50 -7.47 -7.52
C ASN A 41 4.99 -6.02 -7.52
N PHE A 42 4.09 -5.06 -7.75
CA PHE A 42 4.42 -3.64 -7.63
C PHE A 42 4.91 -3.28 -6.21
N VAL A 43 4.17 -3.69 -5.18
CA VAL A 43 4.56 -3.43 -3.78
C VAL A 43 5.91 -4.08 -3.44
N ARG A 44 6.19 -5.29 -3.95
CA ARG A 44 7.48 -5.95 -3.80
C ARG A 44 8.62 -5.15 -4.41
N GLY A 45 8.46 -4.72 -5.65
CA GLY A 45 9.45 -3.89 -6.34
C GLY A 45 9.67 -2.54 -5.67
N TRP A 46 8.58 -1.86 -5.27
CA TRP A 46 8.64 -0.57 -4.59
C TRP A 46 9.30 -0.65 -3.21
N CYS A 47 8.94 -1.67 -2.42
CA CYS A 47 9.46 -1.83 -1.06
C CYS A 47 10.85 -2.51 -1.04
N GLY A 48 11.26 -3.14 -2.15
CA GLY A 48 12.51 -3.88 -2.26
C GLY A 48 12.48 -5.24 -1.53
N ILE A 49 11.33 -5.91 -1.52
CA ILE A 49 11.11 -7.19 -0.81
C ILE A 49 10.71 -8.30 -1.79
N ALA A 50 11.06 -9.54 -1.48
CA ALA A 50 10.63 -10.70 -2.27
C ALA A 50 9.21 -11.16 -1.88
N SER A 51 8.81 -10.93 -0.63
CA SER A 51 7.56 -11.37 -0.04
C SER A 51 6.95 -10.32 0.86
N ARG A 52 5.61 -10.16 0.79
CA ARG A 52 4.86 -9.23 1.64
C ARG A 52 5.08 -9.43 3.15
N ARG A 53 5.46 -10.65 3.58
CA ARG A 53 5.77 -10.94 5.00
C ARG A 53 6.99 -10.16 5.49
N GLU A 54 7.89 -9.78 4.60
CA GLU A 54 9.08 -8.99 4.96
C GLU A 54 8.70 -7.58 5.40
N LEU A 55 7.49 -7.07 5.06
CA LEU A 55 7.01 -5.79 5.60
C LEU A 55 6.81 -5.82 7.13
N ASP A 56 6.64 -7.00 7.71
CA ASP A 56 6.50 -7.15 9.16
C ASP A 56 7.87 -7.19 9.87
N THR A 57 8.94 -7.55 9.16
CA THR A 57 10.29 -7.77 9.73
C THR A 57 11.34 -6.75 9.28
N ASP A 58 11.19 -6.17 8.09
CA ASP A 58 12.09 -5.18 7.52
C ASP A 58 11.53 -3.75 7.73
N PRO A 59 12.12 -2.96 8.66
CA PRO A 59 11.66 -1.61 8.92
C PRO A 59 11.88 -0.65 7.75
N ALA A 60 12.87 -0.89 6.88
CA ALA A 60 13.12 -0.06 5.71
C ALA A 60 12.05 -0.30 4.64
N ALA A 61 11.70 -1.57 4.39
CA ALA A 61 10.58 -1.92 3.52
C ALA A 61 9.25 -1.37 4.04
N ARG A 62 9.02 -1.43 5.36
CA ARG A 62 7.85 -0.84 6.00
C ARG A 62 7.78 0.67 5.80
N ALA A 63 8.89 1.39 5.97
CA ALA A 63 8.92 2.84 5.75
C ALA A 63 8.52 3.21 4.31
N ARG A 64 9.06 2.48 3.32
CA ARG A 64 8.68 2.66 1.89
C ARG A 64 7.20 2.39 1.63
N PHE A 65 6.64 1.38 2.30
CA PHE A 65 5.23 1.05 2.20
C PHE A 65 4.33 2.15 2.81
N GLU A 66 4.72 2.74 3.95
CA GLU A 66 3.97 3.88 4.53
C GLU A 66 4.02 5.12 3.64
N THR A 67 5.16 5.39 2.96
CA THR A 67 5.24 6.44 1.94
C THR A 67 4.28 6.17 0.80
N LEU A 68 4.25 4.93 0.28
CA LEU A 68 3.34 4.54 -0.80
C LEU A 68 1.87 4.73 -0.42
N LYS A 69 1.51 4.39 0.83
CA LYS A 69 0.16 4.61 1.35
C LYS A 69 -0.20 6.09 1.39
N THR A 70 0.74 6.93 1.79
CA THR A 70 0.56 8.39 1.81
C THR A 70 0.32 8.94 0.40
N GLU A 71 1.09 8.48 -0.59
CA GLU A 71 0.88 8.83 -2.00
C GLU A 71 -0.49 8.34 -2.52
N PHE A 72 -0.90 7.13 -2.13
CA PHE A 72 -2.21 6.60 -2.47
C PHE A 72 -3.37 7.39 -1.81
N ASP A 73 -3.24 7.78 -0.55
CA ASP A 73 -4.21 8.63 0.14
C ASP A 73 -4.28 10.04 -0.49
N ALA A 74 -3.15 10.57 -0.96
CA ALA A 74 -3.12 11.81 -1.75
C ALA A 74 -3.82 11.65 -3.10
N PHE A 75 -3.54 10.57 -3.84
CA PHE A 75 -4.16 10.28 -5.13
C PHE A 75 -5.68 10.08 -5.03
N THR A 76 -6.15 9.42 -3.98
CA THR A 76 -7.59 9.20 -3.75
C THR A 76 -8.33 10.47 -3.31
N GLY A 77 -7.63 11.61 -3.19
CA GLY A 77 -8.21 12.90 -2.77
C GLY A 77 -8.56 12.94 -1.29
N LYS A 78 -8.03 12.00 -0.49
CA LYS A 78 -8.29 11.90 0.95
C LYS A 78 -7.44 12.88 1.75
N ILE A 79 -6.28 13.26 1.20
CA ILE A 79 -5.46 14.37 1.70
C ILE A 79 -5.83 15.60 0.87
N PRO A 80 -6.47 16.64 1.44
CA PRO A 80 -6.58 17.91 0.76
C PRO A 80 -5.16 18.43 0.54
N SER A 81 -4.75 18.61 -0.72
CA SER A 81 -3.55 19.40 -1.03
C SER A 81 -3.69 20.75 -0.33
N PRO A 82 -2.68 21.23 0.40
CA PRO A 82 -2.72 22.59 0.94
C PRO A 82 -2.89 23.54 -0.25
N ARG A 83 -3.98 24.31 -0.24
CA ARG A 83 -4.17 25.46 -1.13
C ARG A 83 -3.41 26.65 -0.58
#